data_AF-A0A968MWR0-F1
#
_entry.id   AF-A0A968MWR0-F1
#
_cell.length_a   1.000
_cell.length_b   1.000
_cell.length_c   1.000
_cell.angle_alpha   90.00
_cell.angle_beta   90.00
_cell.angle_gamma   90.00
#
_symmetry.space_group_name_H-M   'P 1'
#
loop_
_entity.id
_entity.type
_entity.pdbx_description
1 polymer ?
#
loop_
_entity_poly.entity_id
_entity_poly.type
_entity_poly.pdbx_seq_one_letter_code
_entity_poly.pdbx_strand_id
1 'polypeptide(L)'
;MPIWRHRKKLLKNPKVDVLLLSEPRAFEKVGDKMKTTYQDLKTGESKSIISDGVFVFVGMKPNIDLFGNQLQLDSWGYIQTDDDMKTSFDGVYAVGDVISKKYRQITTAVADGTIASIAISGS
;
A
#
# COMPACT_ATOMS: atom_id res chain seq x y z
N MET A 1 -7.87 12.97 -0.28
CA MET A 1 -9.14 12.44 -0.86
C MET A 1 -9.99 11.86 0.26
N PRO A 2 -11.30 12.18 0.36
CA PRO A 2 -12.00 12.00 1.63
C PRO A 2 -12.46 10.55 1.80
N ILE A 3 -11.88 9.89 2.78
CA ILE A 3 -12.24 8.56 3.34
C ILE A 3 -13.77 8.43 3.56
N TRP A 4 -14.47 9.55 3.72
CA TRP A 4 -15.89 9.69 3.98
C TRP A 4 -16.85 9.11 2.93
N ARG A 5 -16.53 9.15 1.63
CA ARG A 5 -17.47 8.71 0.57
C ARG A 5 -17.63 7.19 0.51
N HIS A 6 -16.58 6.43 0.84
CA HIS A 6 -16.61 4.97 0.87
C HIS A 6 -17.15 4.43 2.20
N ARG A 7 -16.91 5.17 3.30
CA ARG A 7 -17.38 4.81 4.65
C ARG A 7 -18.90 4.57 4.73
N LYS A 8 -19.71 5.45 4.13
CA LYS A 8 -21.19 5.32 4.14
C LYS A 8 -21.68 4.09 3.36
N LYS A 9 -20.95 3.65 2.33
CA LYS A 9 -21.30 2.46 1.55
C LYS A 9 -20.93 1.18 2.29
N LEU A 10 -19.77 1.15 2.95
CA LEU A 10 -19.34 0.01 3.76
C LEU A 10 -20.25 -0.22 4.96
N LEU A 11 -20.60 0.84 5.70
CA LEU A 11 -21.50 0.75 6.86
C LEU A 11 -22.93 0.32 6.53
N LYS A 12 -23.33 0.39 5.25
CA LYS A 12 -24.66 -0.06 4.80
C LYS A 12 -24.70 -1.51 4.33
N ASN A 13 -23.55 -2.19 4.22
CA ASN A 13 -23.50 -3.55 3.72
C ASN A 13 -23.74 -4.54 4.87
N PRO A 14 -24.82 -5.34 4.84
CA PRO A 14 -25.12 -6.30 5.91
C PRO A 14 -24.12 -7.46 5.99
N LYS A 15 -23.23 -7.61 5.00
CA LYS A 15 -22.16 -8.63 5.00
C LYS A 15 -20.83 -8.13 5.58
N VAL A 16 -20.77 -6.88 6.03
CA VAL A 16 -19.53 -6.24 6.48
C VAL A 16 -19.73 -5.64 7.87
N ASP A 17 -19.08 -6.26 8.85
CA ASP A 17 -18.97 -5.69 10.19
C ASP A 17 -17.71 -4.83 10.29
N VAL A 18 -17.89 -3.56 10.69
CA VAL A 18 -16.80 -2.60 10.80
C VAL A 18 -16.47 -2.37 12.27
N LEU A 19 -15.33 -2.89 12.71
CA LEU A 19 -14.80 -2.68 14.06
C LEU A 19 -13.88 -1.44 14.07
N LEU A 20 -14.39 -0.33 14.62
CA LEU A 20 -13.60 0.89 14.80
C LEU A 20 -12.86 0.85 16.14
N LEU A 21 -11.74 1.57 16.22
CA LEU A 21 -10.89 1.64 17.42
C LEU A 21 -10.49 0.25 17.93
N SER A 22 -10.31 -0.68 17.01
CA SER A 22 -9.87 -2.04 17.26
C SER A 22 -8.54 -2.22 16.56
N GLU A 23 -7.50 -2.62 17.31
CA GLU A 23 -6.16 -2.82 16.77
C GLU A 23 -5.78 -4.30 16.82
N PRO A 24 -5.46 -4.94 15.68
CA PRO A 24 -5.00 -6.33 15.68
C PRO A 24 -3.67 -6.47 16.43
N ARG A 25 -3.59 -7.45 17.33
CA ARG A 25 -2.43 -7.75 18.17
C ARG A 25 -1.73 -9.05 17.79
N ALA A 26 -2.48 -10.04 17.29
CA ALA A 26 -1.91 -11.32 16.89
C ALA A 26 -2.76 -11.99 15.80
N PHE A 27 -2.08 -12.77 14.95
CA PHE A 27 -2.69 -13.66 13.97
C PHE A 27 -2.13 -15.07 14.18
N GLU A 28 -3.00 -16.01 14.53
CA GLU A 28 -2.63 -17.38 14.90
C GLU A 28 -3.39 -18.38 14.02
N LYS A 29 -2.71 -19.42 13.52
CA LYS A 29 -3.37 -20.52 12.81
C LYS A 29 -3.94 -21.50 13.84
N VAL A 30 -5.23 -21.80 13.73
CA VAL A 30 -5.95 -22.76 14.58
C VAL A 30 -6.63 -23.79 13.67
N GLY A 31 -6.01 -24.95 13.50
CA GLY A 31 -6.43 -25.95 12.50
C GLY A 31 -6.34 -25.36 11.09
N ASP A 32 -7.45 -25.39 10.34
CA ASP A 32 -7.56 -24.79 9.00
C ASP A 32 -8.03 -23.34 8.99
N LYS A 33 -8.26 -22.73 10.17
CA LYS A 33 -8.75 -21.36 10.31
C LYS A 33 -7.68 -20.44 10.89
N MET A 34 -7.91 -19.14 10.75
CA MET A 34 -7.11 -18.07 11.33
C MET A 34 -7.86 -17.40 12.49
N LYS A 35 -7.21 -17.36 13.65
CA LYS A 35 -7.64 -16.57 14.81
C LYS A 35 -6.92 -15.23 14.79
N THR A 36 -7.69 -14.15 14.68
CA THR A 36 -7.19 -12.78 14.85
C THR A 36 -7.55 -12.29 16.23
N THR A 37 -6.54 -12.00 17.06
CA THR A 37 -6.73 -11.34 18.35
C THR A 37 -6.54 -9.83 18.16
N TYR A 38 -7.48 -9.03 18.65
CA TYR A 38 -7.44 -7.58 18.57
C TYR A 38 -7.76 -6.97 19.93
N GLN A 39 -7.27 -5.75 20.17
CA GLN A 39 -7.56 -4.98 21.35
C GLN A 39 -8.54 -3.86 21.02
N ASP A 40 -9.61 -3.76 21.81
CA ASP A 40 -10.49 -2.60 21.80
C ASP A 40 -9.79 -1.43 22.49
N LEU A 41 -9.48 -0.37 21.75
CA LEU A 41 -8.74 0.79 22.25
C LEU A 41 -9.59 1.67 23.18
N LYS A 42 -10.92 1.50 23.20
CA LYS A 42 -11.78 2.21 24.17
C LYS A 42 -11.76 1.55 25.53
N THR A 43 -11.86 0.22 25.58
CA THR A 43 -12.02 -0.54 26.82
C THR A 43 -10.71 -1.18 27.30
N GLY A 44 -9.73 -1.31 26.42
CA GLY A 44 -8.48 -2.04 26.68
C GLY A 44 -8.61 -3.57 26.58
N GLU A 45 -9.83 -4.09 26.37
CA GLU A 45 -10.10 -5.53 26.34
C GLU A 45 -9.55 -6.19 25.08
N SER A 46 -8.97 -7.39 25.25
CA SER A 46 -8.58 -8.27 24.14
C SER A 46 -9.74 -9.17 23.74
N LYS A 47 -10.05 -9.18 22.45
CA LYS A 47 -11.08 -10.00 21.81
C LYS A 47 -10.46 -10.79 20.65
N SER A 48 -11.14 -11.85 20.20
CA SER A 48 -10.65 -12.67 19.08
C SER A 48 -11.74 -13.04 18.09
N ILE A 49 -11.38 -13.10 16.81
CA ILE A 49 -12.25 -13.51 15.69
C ILE A 49 -11.62 -14.71 15.02
N ILE A 50 -12.42 -15.75 14.76
CA ILE A 50 -12.01 -16.89 13.94
C ILE A 50 -12.56 -16.67 12.52
N SER A 51 -11.69 -16.83 11.53
CA SER A 51 -11.97 -16.58 10.12
C SER A 51 -11.25 -17.59 9.23
N ASP A 52 -11.76 -17.82 8.02
CA ASP A 52 -11.10 -18.71 7.05
C ASP A 52 -9.88 -18.03 6.38
N GLY A 53 -9.76 -16.71 6.49
CA GLY A 53 -8.64 -15.95 5.97
C GLY A 53 -8.62 -14.51 6.48
N VAL A 54 -7.43 -13.92 6.47
CA VAL A 54 -7.19 -12.54 6.93
C VAL A 54 -6.47 -11.77 5.84
N PHE A 55 -6.95 -10.57 5.52
CA PHE A 55 -6.34 -9.67 4.56
C PHE A 55 -5.95 -8.37 5.27
N VAL A 56 -4.65 -8.08 5.32
CA VAL A 56 -4.11 -6.89 5.99
C VAL A 56 -3.84 -5.80 4.96
N PHE A 57 -4.42 -4.62 5.18
CA PHE A 57 -4.21 -3.46 4.33
C PHE A 57 -3.97 -2.20 5.17
N VAL A 58 -2.69 -1.89 5.44
CA VAL A 58 -2.26 -0.77 6.31
C VAL A 58 -1.46 0.31 5.57
N GLY A 59 -1.40 0.22 4.23
CA GLY A 59 -0.56 1.06 3.39
C GLY A 59 0.69 0.33 2.91
N MET A 60 1.48 1.00 2.08
CA MET A 60 2.72 0.47 1.51
C MET A 60 3.83 1.50 1.77
N LYS A 61 4.97 1.05 2.30
CA LYS A 61 6.19 1.87 2.39
C LYS A 61 7.07 1.55 1.17
N PRO A 62 7.34 2.50 0.26
CA PRO A 62 8.30 2.26 -0.81
C PRO A 62 9.71 2.02 -0.24
N ASN A 63 10.42 1.05 -0.82
CA ASN A 63 11.76 0.67 -0.38
C ASN A 63 12.82 1.54 -1.08
N ILE A 64 13.01 2.76 -0.58
CA ILE A 64 13.92 3.76 -1.15
C ILE A 64 15.01 4.21 -0.18
N ASP A 65 15.13 3.53 0.96
CA ASP A 65 16.05 3.90 2.04
C ASP A 65 17.52 4.00 1.54
N LEU A 66 17.85 3.29 0.45
CA LEU A 66 19.16 3.28 -0.21
C LEU A 66 19.52 4.62 -0.91
N PHE A 67 18.53 5.42 -1.29
CA PHE A 67 18.71 6.69 -2.00
C PHE A 67 18.56 7.93 -1.09
N GLY A 68 18.13 7.73 0.17
CA GLY A 68 17.98 8.80 1.15
C GLY A 68 17.18 10.00 0.60
N ASN A 69 17.78 11.19 0.68
CA ASN A 69 17.19 12.46 0.21
C ASN A 69 17.67 12.89 -1.18
N GLN A 70 18.30 12.01 -1.96
CA GLN A 70 18.89 12.37 -3.25
C GLN A 70 17.85 12.52 -4.37
N LEU A 71 16.67 11.91 -4.18
CA LEU A 71 15.58 11.91 -5.16
C LEU A 71 14.42 12.76 -4.65
N GLN A 72 13.75 13.46 -5.57
CA GLN A 72 12.48 14.11 -5.26
C GLN A 72 11.40 13.05 -5.02
N LEU A 73 10.72 13.18 -3.88
CA LEU A 73 9.66 12.29 -3.46
C LEU A 73 8.33 13.05 -3.38
N ASP A 74 7.24 12.34 -3.58
CA ASP A 74 5.91 12.86 -3.27
C ASP A 74 5.64 12.87 -1.76
N SER A 75 4.49 13.42 -1.36
CA SER A 75 4.08 13.49 0.06
C SER A 75 3.90 12.13 0.74
N TRP A 76 3.91 11.03 -0.02
CA TRP A 76 3.76 9.66 0.44
C TRP A 76 5.08 8.88 0.39
N GLY A 77 6.18 9.53 -0.01
CA GLY A 77 7.52 8.95 -0.06
C GLY A 77 7.82 8.16 -1.34
N TYR A 78 7.02 8.29 -2.40
CA TYR A 78 7.31 7.65 -3.70
C TYR A 78 8.15 8.56 -4.59
N ILE A 79 9.01 7.97 -5.42
CA ILE A 79 9.89 8.71 -6.34
C ILE A 79 9.04 9.44 -7.38
N GLN A 80 9.25 10.75 -7.54
CA GLN A 80 8.66 11.51 -8.63
C GLN A 80 9.45 11.24 -9.91
N THR A 81 8.72 10.96 -10.99
CA THR A 81 9.28 10.78 -12.33
C THR A 81 8.50 11.60 -13.34
N ASP A 82 9.12 11.91 -14.48
CA ASP A 82 8.43 12.40 -15.67
C ASP A 82 7.83 11.24 -16.49
N ASP A 83 7.29 11.56 -17.68
CA ASP A 83 6.68 10.57 -18.58
C ASP A 83 7.70 9.59 -19.19
N ASP A 84 8.99 9.93 -19.18
CA ASP A 84 10.11 9.06 -19.62
C ASP A 84 10.66 8.20 -18.48
N MET A 85 10.05 8.27 -17.29
CA MET A 85 10.49 7.62 -16.06
C MET A 85 11.80 8.21 -15.49
N LYS A 86 12.23 9.39 -15.93
CA LYS A 86 13.40 10.08 -15.39
C LYS A 86 13.10 10.62 -14.01
N THR A 87 14.07 10.48 -13.12
CA THR A 87 13.99 11.07 -11.77
C THR A 87 14.52 12.50 -11.77
N SER A 88 14.55 13.14 -10.60
CA SER A 88 15.22 14.42 -10.40
C SER A 88 16.75 14.37 -10.57
N PHE A 89 17.34 13.17 -10.64
CA PHE A 89 18.77 12.99 -10.84
C PHE A 89 19.05 12.52 -12.26
N ASP A 90 19.93 13.23 -12.96
CA ASP A 90 20.20 12.98 -14.38
C ASP A 90 20.81 11.59 -14.60
N GLY A 91 20.39 10.91 -15.67
CA GLY A 91 20.75 9.53 -15.95
C GLY A 91 20.16 8.47 -15.01
N VAL A 92 19.33 8.86 -14.04
CA VAL A 92 18.66 7.92 -13.12
C VAL A 92 17.17 7.85 -13.43
N TYR A 93 16.69 6.62 -13.61
CA TYR A 93 15.30 6.29 -13.92
C TYR A 93 14.71 5.41 -12.83
N ALA A 94 13.43 5.58 -12.53
CA ALA A 94 12.71 4.77 -11.54
C ALA A 94 11.45 4.19 -12.16
N VAL A 95 11.13 2.93 -11.86
CA VAL A 95 10.01 2.21 -12.47
C VAL A 95 9.33 1.30 -11.45
N GLY A 96 8.07 0.93 -11.71
CA GLY A 96 7.36 0.00 -10.84
C GLY A 96 6.79 0.66 -9.59
N ASP A 97 6.52 -0.11 -8.54
CA ASP A 97 5.71 0.36 -7.41
C ASP A 97 6.39 1.42 -6.53
N VAL A 98 7.66 1.73 -6.81
CA VAL A 98 8.46 2.75 -6.12
C VAL A 98 8.18 4.18 -6.59
N ILE A 99 7.57 4.35 -7.78
CA ILE A 99 7.25 5.67 -8.33
C ILE A 99 5.87 6.16 -7.90
N SER A 100 5.68 7.48 -7.99
CA SER A 100 4.39 8.10 -7.70
C SER A 100 3.36 7.75 -8.77
N LYS A 101 2.41 6.88 -8.43
CA LYS A 101 1.32 6.49 -9.33
C LYS A 101 0.04 6.10 -8.61
N LYS A 102 -1.06 6.21 -9.36
CA LYS A 102 -2.41 5.94 -8.87
C LYS A 102 -2.71 4.44 -8.75
N TYR A 103 -2.17 3.63 -9.65
CA TYR A 103 -2.42 2.19 -9.72
C TYR A 103 -1.09 1.43 -9.64
N ARG A 104 -1.04 0.41 -8.79
CA ARG A 104 0.13 -0.45 -8.55
C ARG A 104 -0.26 -1.87 -8.91
N GLN A 105 0.01 -2.23 -10.17
CA GLN A 105 -0.31 -3.53 -10.76
C GLN A 105 0.89 -4.02 -11.60
N ILE A 106 1.03 -5.32 -11.76
CA ILE A 106 2.15 -5.93 -12.51
C ILE A 106 2.26 -5.33 -13.91
N THR A 107 1.13 -5.19 -14.61
CA THR A 107 1.10 -4.63 -15.97
C THR A 107 1.58 -3.18 -16.03
N THR A 108 1.22 -2.37 -15.03
CA THR A 108 1.72 -0.98 -14.95
C THR A 108 3.22 -0.94 -14.71
N ALA A 109 3.76 -1.80 -13.84
CA ALA A 109 5.20 -1.85 -13.58
C ALA A 109 6.01 -2.30 -14.80
N VAL A 110 5.48 -3.24 -15.60
CA VAL A 110 6.11 -3.68 -16.85
C VAL A 110 6.10 -2.58 -17.91
N ALA A 111 5.01 -1.82 -18.00
CA ALA A 111 4.91 -0.67 -18.91
C ALA A 111 5.93 0.41 -18.57
N ASP A 112 6.05 0.80 -17.29
CA ASP A 112 7.06 1.75 -16.80
C ASP A 112 8.48 1.31 -17.24
N GLY A 113 8.81 0.03 -17.05
CA GLY A 113 10.10 -0.55 -17.44
C GLY A 113 10.38 -0.47 -18.94
N THR A 114 9.35 -0.68 -19.77
CA THR A 114 9.48 -0.56 -21.23
C THR A 114 9.78 0.88 -21.64
N ILE A 115 9.05 1.85 -21.07
CA ILE A 115 9.24 3.27 -21.33
C ILE A 115 10.66 3.70 -20.96
N ALA A 116 11.08 3.40 -19.73
CA ALA A 116 12.42 3.74 -19.24
C ALA A 116 13.52 3.14 -20.14
N SER A 117 13.37 1.87 -20.53
CA SER A 117 14.36 1.21 -21.40
C SER A 117 14.49 1.89 -22.77
N ILE A 118 13.37 2.31 -23.37
CA ILE A 118 13.37 3.00 -24.66
C ILE A 118 13.97 4.41 -24.50
N ALA A 119 13.60 5.13 -23.44
CA ALA A 119 14.10 6.46 -23.15
C ALA A 119 15.63 6.46 -22.94
N ILE A 120 16.16 5.49 -22.18
CA ILE A 120 17.61 5.30 -21.96
C ILE A 120 18.32 4.97 -23.28
N SER A 121 17.69 4.17 -24.14
CA SER A 121 18.33 3.77 -25.41
C SER A 121 18.32 4.88 -26.46
N GLY A 122 17.43 5.87 -26.32
CA GLY A 122 17.30 7.00 -27.23
C GLY A 122 18.01 8.28 -26.77
N SER A 123 18.57 8.30 -25.55
CA SER A 123 19.26 9.44 -24.94
C SER A 123 20.76 9.44 -25.17
#